data_AF-A0A7E4W0C4-F1
#
_entry.id   AF-A0A7E4W0C4-F1
#
_cell.length_a   1.000
_cell.length_b   1.000
_cell.length_c   1.000
_cell.angle_alpha   90.00
_cell.angle_beta   90.00
_cell.angle_gamma   90.00
#
_symmetry.space_group_name_H-M   'P 1'
#
loop_
_entity.id
_entity.type
_entity.pdbx_description
1 polymer ?
#
loop_
_entity_poly.entity_id
_entity_poly.type
_entity_poly.pdbx_seq_one_letter_code
_entity_poly.pdbx_strand_id
1 'polypeptide(L)'
;MTSSDTDLDIEVGNKLHIIEWEHLNLWKFYPMALTSSWSVRCLMYPMSVVKSRLALQKQNNVYRGMRHAFVDIIRKEGFTALYRGFWVTLPQLSGSFIYSTAYEGLRNVLRRHGGIDSAPIVSALAGGAASSTTQLIFVPTDIVAQYMMVYNNPSNFTGGTQKMSVVEALKHDGLEKRWTLGLRVIRAIYKVDGILGFYRGFFSSVLLYIPSSMVFWSTYYNVLGVLTAITADFSHSEGAPRSPSPTADGNLLKLQALSGGIGGVFAAICTNPLEVLRIRIQVHRTGYVETFRRLWVYEGTRVFTKGLAPRMISNGVYSFLIMLGYETVKRACVLPEYRESIVW
;
A
#
# COMPACT_ATOMS: atom_id res chain seq x y z
N MET A 1 -1.77 29.36 -2.54
CA MET A 1 -1.31 30.72 -2.20
C MET A 1 -0.77 30.69 -0.79
N THR A 2 0.48 30.27 -0.69
CA THR A 2 1.34 30.26 0.50
C THR A 2 2.59 31.01 0.05
N SER A 3 2.56 32.34 0.11
CA SER A 3 3.66 33.20 -0.35
C SER A 3 4.39 33.91 0.78
N SER A 4 4.20 33.52 2.05
CA SER A 4 4.87 34.22 3.16
C SER A 4 6.15 33.54 3.61
N ASP A 5 6.24 32.22 3.48
CA ASP A 5 7.37 31.45 4.03
C ASP A 5 8.42 31.17 2.94
N THR A 6 8.02 31.25 1.66
CA THR A 6 8.85 30.96 0.50
C THR A 6 9.75 32.12 0.08
N ASP A 7 9.31 33.37 0.27
CA ASP A 7 10.07 34.55 -0.17
C ASP A 7 11.33 34.79 0.69
N LEU A 8 11.39 34.22 1.89
CA LEU A 8 12.57 34.28 2.77
C LEU A 8 13.63 33.21 2.46
N ASP A 9 13.25 32.09 1.86
CA ASP A 9 14.18 31.01 1.48
C ASP A 9 14.79 31.21 0.08
N ILE A 10 14.24 32.12 -0.73
CA ILE A 10 14.71 32.40 -2.10
C ILE A 10 16.01 33.24 -2.11
N GLU A 11 16.30 34.01 -1.07
CA GLU A 11 17.46 34.94 -1.06
C GLU A 11 18.80 34.32 -0.63
N VAL A 12 18.83 33.10 -0.09
CA VAL A 12 20.07 32.51 0.44
C VAL A 12 20.32 31.13 -0.14
N GLY A 13 20.80 31.05 -1.38
CA GLY A 13 21.69 30.01 -1.92
C GLY A 13 21.44 28.53 -1.55
N ASN A 14 20.23 28.16 -1.11
CA ASN A 14 19.95 26.87 -0.50
C ASN A 14 19.33 25.96 -1.55
N LYS A 15 20.05 24.87 -1.84
CA LYS A 15 19.56 23.82 -2.71
C LYS A 15 18.28 23.23 -2.13
N LEU A 16 17.26 23.04 -2.97
CA LEU A 16 15.97 22.48 -2.56
C LEU A 16 16.12 20.98 -2.29
N HIS A 17 16.05 20.60 -1.01
CA HIS A 17 16.11 19.21 -0.56
C HIS A 17 14.78 18.45 -0.69
N ILE A 18 13.65 19.18 -0.81
CA ILE A 18 12.30 18.61 -0.93
C ILE A 18 11.62 19.27 -2.13
N ILE A 19 11.28 18.48 -3.15
CA ILE A 19 10.56 18.98 -4.33
C ILE A 19 9.08 19.13 -3.98
N GLU A 20 8.66 20.36 -3.73
CA GLU A 20 7.26 20.73 -3.52
C GLU A 20 6.46 20.82 -4.84
N TRP A 21 5.13 20.77 -4.73
CA TRP A 21 4.19 20.75 -5.87
C TRP A 21 4.35 21.94 -6.81
N GLU A 22 4.81 23.08 -6.30
CA GLU A 22 4.99 24.32 -7.05
C GLU A 22 6.20 24.26 -7.99
N HIS A 23 7.16 23.37 -7.75
CA HIS A 23 8.34 23.15 -8.60
C HIS A 23 8.09 22.15 -9.74
N LEU A 24 6.91 21.54 -9.79
CA LEU A 24 6.54 20.46 -10.70
C LEU A 24 5.50 20.92 -11.70
N ASN A 25 5.67 20.54 -12.97
CA ASN A 25 4.62 20.72 -13.96
C ASN A 25 3.48 19.72 -13.69
N LEU A 26 2.46 20.14 -12.95
CA LEU A 26 1.36 19.31 -12.49
C LEU A 26 0.62 18.59 -13.64
N TRP A 27 0.44 19.26 -14.76
CA TRP A 27 -0.21 18.70 -15.95
C TRP A 27 0.55 17.51 -16.55
N LYS A 28 1.87 17.50 -16.45
CA LYS A 28 2.72 16.37 -16.87
C LYS A 28 2.87 15.33 -15.75
N PHE A 29 2.95 15.80 -14.51
CA PHE A 29 3.18 14.97 -13.33
C PHE A 29 2.04 14.00 -13.05
N TYR A 30 0.78 14.46 -13.03
CA TYR A 30 -0.36 13.60 -12.73
C TYR A 30 -0.48 12.39 -13.68
N PRO A 31 -0.53 12.53 -15.02
CA PRO A 31 -0.65 11.39 -15.91
C PRO A 31 0.57 10.45 -15.82
N MET A 32 1.79 10.98 -15.69
CA MET A 32 3.00 10.14 -15.55
C MET A 32 3.06 9.40 -14.20
N ALA A 33 2.63 10.03 -13.11
CA ALA A 33 2.58 9.40 -11.80
C ALA A 33 1.54 8.27 -11.78
N LEU A 34 0.39 8.47 -12.44
CA LEU A 34 -0.65 7.45 -12.58
C LEU A 34 -0.18 6.28 -13.44
N THR A 35 0.47 6.51 -14.59
CA THR A 35 0.98 5.43 -15.45
C THR A 35 2.09 4.64 -14.78
N SER A 36 3.00 5.31 -14.07
CA SER A 36 4.06 4.67 -13.27
C SER A 36 3.47 3.79 -12.16
N SER A 37 2.55 4.34 -11.37
CA SER A 37 1.90 3.61 -10.28
C SER A 37 1.12 2.39 -10.77
N TRP A 38 0.43 2.49 -11.91
CA TRP A 38 -0.22 1.35 -12.55
C TRP A 38 0.74 0.32 -13.07
N SER A 39 1.83 0.73 -13.70
CA SER A 39 2.80 -0.20 -14.27
C SER A 39 3.42 -1.06 -13.17
N VAL A 40 3.77 -0.43 -12.03
CA VAL A 40 4.21 -1.15 -10.82
C VAL A 40 3.12 -2.08 -10.31
N ARG A 41 1.86 -1.62 -10.26
CA ARG A 41 0.72 -2.44 -9.83
C ARG A 41 0.49 -3.64 -10.74
N CYS A 42 0.53 -3.49 -12.06
CA CYS A 42 0.43 -4.58 -13.03
C CYS A 42 1.48 -5.65 -12.75
N LEU A 43 2.74 -5.22 -12.60
CA LEU A 43 3.87 -6.11 -12.39
C LEU A 43 3.81 -6.81 -11.02
N MET A 44 3.31 -6.13 -9.99
CA MET A 44 3.20 -6.66 -8.62
C MET A 44 1.87 -7.36 -8.30
N TYR A 45 0.90 -7.34 -9.21
CA TYR A 45 -0.41 -7.92 -8.95
C TYR A 45 -0.37 -9.46 -8.75
N PRO A 46 0.38 -10.24 -9.54
CA PRO A 46 0.53 -11.68 -9.31
C PRO A 46 1.05 -12.02 -7.90
N MET A 47 2.01 -11.24 -7.42
CA MET A 47 2.56 -11.38 -6.07
C MET A 47 1.49 -11.09 -5.00
N SER A 48 0.66 -10.08 -5.24
CA SER A 48 -0.47 -9.74 -4.36
C SER A 48 -1.47 -10.89 -4.24
N VAL A 49 -1.79 -11.58 -5.35
CA VAL A 49 -2.69 -12.75 -5.33
C VAL A 49 -2.10 -13.91 -4.54
N VAL A 50 -0.82 -14.22 -4.78
CA VAL A 50 -0.11 -15.29 -4.07
C VAL A 50 -0.07 -15.02 -2.56
N LYS A 51 0.31 -13.80 -2.16
CA LYS A 51 0.31 -13.35 -0.77
C LYS A 51 -1.06 -13.49 -0.12
N SER A 52 -2.12 -13.02 -0.77
CA SER A 52 -3.49 -13.11 -0.26
C SER A 52 -3.91 -14.56 0.00
N ARG A 53 -3.62 -15.49 -0.91
CA ARG A 53 -3.95 -16.92 -0.72
C ARG A 53 -3.16 -17.59 0.40
N LEU A 54 -1.86 -17.27 0.53
CA LEU A 54 -0.99 -17.76 1.61
C LEU A 54 -1.40 -17.24 2.98
N ALA A 55 -1.87 -15.99 3.07
CA ALA A 55 -2.34 -15.41 4.32
C ALA A 55 -3.68 -16.04 4.78
N LEU A 56 -4.50 -16.51 3.83
CA LEU A 56 -5.83 -17.04 4.10
C LEU A 56 -5.88 -18.51 4.50
N GLN A 57 -4.87 -19.32 4.18
CA GLN A 57 -4.88 -20.73 4.56
C GLN A 57 -4.82 -20.90 6.09
N LYS A 58 -5.75 -21.71 6.63
CA LYS A 58 -5.91 -21.92 8.08
C LYS A 58 -4.68 -22.60 8.69
N GLN A 59 -3.96 -23.42 7.92
CA GLN A 59 -2.66 -24.05 8.20
C GLN A 59 -1.89 -24.23 6.89
N ASN A 60 -0.62 -24.65 6.92
CA ASN A 60 0.23 -24.88 5.72
C ASN A 60 -0.22 -26.10 4.87
N ASN A 61 -1.52 -26.42 4.89
CA ASN A 61 -2.13 -27.60 4.26
C ASN A 61 -2.27 -27.46 2.74
N VAL A 62 -2.37 -26.23 2.23
CA VAL A 62 -2.64 -25.99 0.80
C VAL A 62 -1.37 -25.63 0.05
N TYR A 63 -0.57 -24.73 0.62
CA TYR A 63 0.68 -24.30 0.03
C TYR A 63 1.82 -24.35 1.05
N ARG A 64 2.91 -25.03 0.69
CA ARG A 64 4.13 -25.12 1.51
C ARG A 64 4.90 -23.79 1.57
N GLY A 65 4.73 -22.93 0.56
CA GLY A 65 5.39 -21.62 0.47
C GLY A 65 5.03 -20.85 -0.80
N MET A 66 5.63 -19.67 -0.98
CA MET A 66 5.32 -18.75 -2.08
C MET A 66 5.55 -19.35 -3.47
N ARG A 67 6.72 -19.97 -3.69
CA ARG A 67 7.05 -20.59 -4.99
C ARG A 67 6.09 -21.71 -5.34
N HIS A 68 5.75 -22.55 -4.35
CA HIS A 68 4.78 -23.63 -4.54
C HIS A 68 3.39 -23.07 -4.86
N ALA A 69 2.95 -22.03 -4.17
CA ALA A 69 1.68 -21.37 -4.46
C ALA A 69 1.64 -20.79 -5.88
N PHE A 70 2.70 -20.08 -6.30
CA PHE A 70 2.77 -19.49 -7.63
C PHE A 70 2.69 -20.55 -8.74
N VAL A 71 3.49 -21.62 -8.64
CA VAL A 71 3.50 -22.72 -9.62
C VAL A 71 2.16 -23.46 -9.63
N ASP A 72 1.59 -23.75 -8.46
CA ASP A 72 0.30 -24.45 -8.38
C ASP A 72 -0.85 -23.63 -8.98
N ILE A 73 -0.86 -22.30 -8.76
CA ILE A 73 -1.89 -21.42 -9.32
C ILE A 73 -1.83 -21.45 -10.84
N ILE A 74 -0.64 -21.29 -11.42
CA ILE A 74 -0.46 -21.32 -12.88
C ILE A 74 -0.86 -22.69 -13.44
N ARG A 75 -0.45 -23.79 -12.79
CA ARG A 75 -0.70 -25.14 -13.29
C ARG A 75 -2.16 -25.58 -13.16
N LYS A 76 -2.86 -25.19 -12.08
CA LYS A 76 -4.25 -25.63 -11.80
C LYS A 76 -5.30 -24.66 -12.32
N GLU A 77 -5.02 -23.36 -12.35
CA GLU A 77 -6.00 -22.31 -12.63
C GLU A 77 -5.65 -21.44 -13.84
N GLY A 78 -4.43 -21.57 -14.37
CA GLY A 78 -3.94 -20.80 -15.51
C GLY A 78 -3.34 -19.44 -15.14
N PHE A 79 -2.69 -18.81 -16.11
CA PHE A 79 -2.02 -17.52 -15.93
C PHE A 79 -2.99 -16.37 -15.58
N THR A 80 -4.20 -16.40 -16.13
CA THR A 80 -5.24 -15.39 -15.86
C THR A 80 -5.71 -15.39 -14.40
N ALA A 81 -5.50 -16.47 -13.66
CA ALA A 81 -5.83 -16.55 -12.24
C ALA A 81 -5.01 -15.58 -11.38
N LEU A 82 -3.77 -15.27 -11.80
CA LEU A 82 -2.89 -14.32 -11.12
C LEU A 82 -3.35 -12.86 -11.25
N TYR A 83 -4.26 -12.56 -12.18
CA TYR A 83 -4.80 -11.22 -12.42
C TYR A 83 -6.29 -11.09 -12.04
N ARG A 84 -6.87 -12.10 -11.37
CA ARG A 84 -8.27 -12.03 -10.91
C ARG A 84 -8.44 -10.92 -9.88
N GLY A 85 -9.42 -10.04 -10.12
CA GLY A 85 -9.71 -8.87 -9.29
C GLY A 85 -8.95 -7.60 -9.69
N PHE A 86 -8.00 -7.67 -10.64
CA PHE A 86 -7.15 -6.54 -11.01
C PHE A 86 -7.99 -5.33 -11.45
N TRP A 87 -8.95 -5.56 -12.32
CA TRP A 87 -9.87 -4.53 -12.83
C TRP A 87 -10.79 -3.95 -11.76
N VAL A 88 -11.13 -4.73 -10.72
CA VAL A 88 -11.94 -4.21 -9.62
C VAL A 88 -11.16 -3.12 -8.87
N THR A 89 -9.83 -3.19 -8.83
CA THR A 89 -9.00 -2.17 -8.16
C THR A 89 -8.84 -0.85 -8.94
N LEU A 90 -9.43 -0.72 -10.14
CA LEU A 90 -9.37 0.52 -10.95
C LEU A 90 -9.75 1.80 -10.18
N PRO A 91 -10.82 1.84 -9.37
CA PRO A 91 -11.21 3.05 -8.65
C PRO A 91 -10.16 3.56 -7.67
N GLN A 92 -9.23 2.70 -7.23
CA GLN A 92 -8.17 3.12 -6.31
C GLN A 92 -7.20 4.14 -6.93
N LEU A 93 -7.26 4.34 -8.25
CA LEU A 93 -6.53 5.41 -8.93
C LEU A 93 -6.82 6.79 -8.40
N SER A 94 -8.08 7.04 -8.06
CA SER A 94 -8.49 8.34 -7.54
C SER A 94 -8.10 8.51 -6.07
N GLY A 95 -7.45 7.50 -5.46
CA GLY A 95 -7.14 7.47 -4.05
C GLY A 95 -6.26 8.61 -3.59
N SER A 96 -5.25 8.98 -4.39
CA SER A 96 -4.38 10.10 -4.08
C SER A 96 -5.14 11.43 -4.02
N PHE A 97 -6.11 11.63 -4.92
CA PHE A 97 -6.96 12.83 -4.94
C PHE A 97 -7.89 12.86 -3.73
N ILE A 98 -8.58 11.75 -3.45
CA ILE A 98 -9.47 11.63 -2.29
C ILE A 98 -8.69 11.89 -0.99
N TYR A 99 -7.49 11.31 -0.87
CA TYR A 99 -6.63 11.48 0.28
C TYR A 99 -6.17 12.93 0.44
N SER A 100 -5.64 13.56 -0.61
CA SER A 100 -5.17 14.95 -0.57
C SER A 100 -6.30 15.92 -0.25
N THR A 101 -7.47 15.80 -0.89
CA THR A 101 -8.62 16.66 -0.60
C THR A 101 -9.10 16.50 0.84
N ALA A 102 -9.18 15.27 1.35
CA ALA A 102 -9.59 15.03 2.73
C ALA A 102 -8.54 15.53 3.74
N TYR A 103 -7.25 15.35 3.42
CA TYR A 103 -6.13 15.81 4.25
C TYR A 103 -6.11 17.34 4.36
N GLU A 104 -6.19 18.04 3.23
CA GLU A 104 -6.19 19.50 3.17
C GLU A 104 -7.46 20.09 3.80
N GLY A 105 -8.61 19.50 3.49
CA GLY A 105 -9.89 19.92 4.08
C GLY A 105 -9.84 19.86 5.61
N LEU A 106 -9.37 18.74 6.16
CA LEU A 106 -9.30 18.59 7.62
C LEU A 106 -8.18 19.46 8.22
N ARG A 107 -7.00 19.54 7.60
CA ARG A 107 -5.91 20.42 8.04
C ARG A 107 -6.35 21.88 8.13
N ASN A 108 -7.12 22.36 7.16
CA ASN A 108 -7.66 23.73 7.14
C ASN A 108 -8.64 23.97 8.30
N VAL A 109 -9.49 22.98 8.61
CA VAL A 109 -10.43 23.06 9.75
C VAL A 109 -9.68 23.08 11.08
N LEU A 110 -8.71 22.17 11.29
CA LEU A 110 -7.92 22.10 12.53
C LEU A 110 -7.09 23.36 12.79
N ARG A 111 -6.51 23.95 11.75
CA ARG A 111 -5.74 25.20 11.87
C ARG A 111 -6.64 26.42 12.12
N ARG A 112 -7.75 26.54 11.38
CA ARG A 112 -8.63 27.73 11.50
C ARG A 112 -9.56 27.70 12.71
N HIS A 113 -10.07 26.53 13.10
CA HIS A 113 -11.07 26.40 14.17
C HIS A 113 -10.53 25.70 15.42
N GLY A 114 -9.44 24.94 15.31
CA GLY A 114 -8.89 24.17 16.43
C GLY A 114 -7.80 24.89 17.24
N GLY A 115 -7.15 25.93 16.68
CA GLY A 115 -6.04 26.62 17.36
C GLY A 115 -4.85 25.72 17.70
N ILE A 116 -4.73 24.56 17.05
CA ILE A 116 -3.64 23.60 17.27
C ILE A 116 -2.52 23.91 16.27
N ASP A 117 -1.46 24.58 16.74
CA ASP A 117 -0.31 24.95 15.91
C ASP A 117 0.78 23.87 15.83
N SER A 118 0.61 22.74 16.54
CA SER A 118 1.55 21.63 16.45
C SER A 118 1.43 20.91 15.11
N ALA A 119 2.35 21.24 14.18
CA ALA A 119 2.49 20.62 12.87
C ALA A 119 2.40 19.06 12.86
N PRO A 120 3.03 18.31 13.78
CA PRO A 120 2.93 16.85 13.78
C PRO A 120 1.54 16.33 14.19
N ILE A 121 0.87 16.96 15.15
CA ILE A 121 -0.46 16.51 15.62
C ILE A 121 -1.51 16.79 14.55
N VAL A 122 -1.49 17.98 13.95
CA VAL A 122 -2.39 18.32 12.84
C VAL A 122 -2.20 17.35 11.68
N SER A 123 -0.95 17.04 11.32
CA SER A 123 -0.65 16.10 10.23
C SER A 123 -1.10 14.67 10.55
N ALA A 124 -0.96 14.23 11.80
CA ALA A 124 -1.42 12.90 12.24
C ALA A 124 -2.95 12.79 12.20
N LEU A 125 -3.67 13.80 12.71
CA LEU A 125 -5.13 13.83 12.70
C LEU A 125 -5.70 13.96 11.28
N ALA A 126 -5.14 14.88 10.49
CA ALA A 126 -5.49 15.06 9.08
C ALA A 126 -5.24 13.77 8.27
N GLY A 127 -4.06 13.16 8.45
CA GLY A 127 -3.70 11.89 7.81
C GLY A 127 -4.59 10.72 8.22
N GLY A 128 -4.95 10.65 9.50
CA GLY A 128 -5.84 9.61 10.03
C GLY A 128 -7.26 9.69 9.46
N ALA A 129 -7.84 10.89 9.38
CA ALA A 129 -9.17 11.05 8.80
C ALA A 129 -9.15 10.90 7.28
N ALA A 130 -8.14 11.45 6.59
CA ALA A 130 -7.96 11.27 5.16
C ALA A 130 -7.85 9.79 4.78
N SER A 131 -7.09 9.02 5.57
CA SER A 131 -7.01 7.57 5.43
C SER A 131 -8.38 6.92 5.64
N SER A 132 -9.13 7.33 6.66
CA SER A 132 -10.45 6.78 6.96
C SER A 132 -11.47 7.03 5.84
N THR A 133 -11.52 8.25 5.29
CA THR A 133 -12.37 8.61 4.14
C THR A 133 -11.99 7.82 2.90
N THR A 134 -10.69 7.68 2.64
CA THR A 134 -10.17 6.89 1.51
C THR A 134 -10.54 5.41 1.66
N GLN A 135 -10.40 4.84 2.86
CA GLN A 135 -10.78 3.47 3.15
C GLN A 135 -12.30 3.24 3.04
N LEU A 136 -13.12 4.26 3.32
CA LEU A 136 -14.57 4.12 3.19
C LEU A 136 -14.97 3.80 1.74
N ILE A 137 -14.30 4.44 0.78
CA ILE A 137 -14.57 4.24 -0.65
C ILE A 137 -13.93 2.93 -1.14
N PHE A 138 -12.74 2.58 -0.65
CA PHE A 138 -11.97 1.46 -1.21
C PHE A 138 -12.16 0.11 -0.53
N VAL A 139 -12.60 0.05 0.74
CA VAL A 139 -12.83 -1.23 1.42
C VAL A 139 -13.83 -2.13 0.68
N PRO A 140 -14.97 -1.63 0.15
CA PRO A 140 -15.86 -2.44 -0.69
C PRO A 140 -15.15 -3.08 -1.89
N THR A 141 -14.30 -2.29 -2.54
CA THR A 141 -13.54 -2.70 -3.72
C THR A 141 -12.49 -3.75 -3.37
N ASP A 142 -11.78 -3.56 -2.27
CA ASP A 142 -10.79 -4.52 -1.73
C ASP A 142 -11.44 -5.86 -1.39
N ILE A 143 -12.60 -5.85 -0.74
CA ILE A 143 -13.31 -7.07 -0.37
C ILE A 143 -13.71 -7.85 -1.62
N VAL A 144 -14.29 -7.18 -2.63
CA VAL A 144 -14.67 -7.83 -3.89
C VAL A 144 -13.42 -8.43 -4.58
N ALA A 145 -12.32 -7.67 -4.65
CA ALA A 145 -11.07 -8.17 -5.22
C ALA A 145 -10.54 -9.39 -4.46
N GLN A 146 -10.58 -9.39 -3.13
CA GLN A 146 -10.15 -10.53 -2.30
C GLN A 146 -10.99 -11.78 -2.55
N TYR A 147 -12.32 -11.66 -2.65
CA TYR A 147 -13.17 -12.80 -3.01
C TYR A 147 -12.85 -13.34 -4.41
N MET A 148 -12.59 -12.46 -5.38
CA MET A 148 -12.17 -12.87 -6.73
C MET A 148 -10.82 -13.59 -6.74
N MET A 149 -9.87 -13.16 -5.92
CA MET A 149 -8.55 -13.80 -5.79
C MET A 149 -8.65 -15.24 -5.26
N VAL A 150 -9.70 -15.56 -4.48
CA VAL A 150 -9.87 -16.83 -3.77
C VAL A 150 -10.91 -17.75 -4.44
N TYR A 151 -11.61 -17.27 -5.48
CA TYR A 151 -12.77 -17.92 -6.12
C TYR A 151 -12.59 -19.42 -6.47
N ASN A 152 -11.43 -19.85 -6.96
CA ASN A 152 -11.26 -21.21 -7.48
C ASN A 152 -11.05 -22.29 -6.42
N ASN A 153 -10.68 -21.93 -5.18
CA ASN A 153 -10.31 -22.90 -4.14
C ASN A 153 -10.93 -22.59 -2.76
N PRO A 154 -12.23 -22.26 -2.67
CA PRO A 154 -12.84 -21.74 -1.45
C PRO A 154 -12.77 -22.72 -0.27
N SER A 155 -12.99 -24.01 -0.51
CA SER A 155 -12.98 -25.06 0.53
C SER A 155 -11.63 -25.19 1.24
N ASN A 156 -10.53 -24.87 0.56
CA ASN A 156 -9.19 -24.99 1.09
C ASN A 156 -8.77 -23.79 1.96
N PHE A 157 -9.46 -22.65 1.82
CA PHE A 157 -9.16 -21.41 2.54
C PHE A 157 -10.21 -21.04 3.59
N THR A 158 -11.49 -21.43 3.44
CA THR A 158 -12.56 -21.06 4.36
C THR A 158 -12.96 -22.22 5.27
N GLY A 159 -12.28 -22.38 6.41
CA GLY A 159 -12.58 -23.44 7.38
C GLY A 159 -13.82 -23.19 8.26
N GLY A 160 -15.04 -23.23 7.68
CA GLY A 160 -16.31 -23.29 8.40
C GLY A 160 -17.58 -23.22 7.52
N THR A 161 -18.62 -23.98 7.88
CA THR A 161 -19.88 -24.24 7.14
C THR A 161 -20.76 -23.00 6.88
N GLN A 162 -20.87 -22.04 7.81
CA GLN A 162 -21.64 -20.80 7.56
C GLN A 162 -20.94 -19.82 6.58
N LYS A 163 -19.65 -20.04 6.32
CA LYS A 163 -18.74 -19.08 5.69
C LYS A 163 -18.50 -19.37 4.20
N MET A 164 -19.04 -20.48 3.71
CA MET A 164 -19.13 -20.80 2.28
C MET A 164 -20.29 -20.08 1.59
N SER A 165 -21.24 -19.49 2.32
CA SER A 165 -22.48 -18.91 1.76
C SER A 165 -22.31 -17.96 0.57
N VAL A 166 -21.29 -17.09 0.55
CA VAL A 166 -21.04 -16.21 -0.61
C VAL A 166 -20.46 -16.99 -1.79
N VAL A 167 -19.47 -17.85 -1.55
CA VAL A 167 -18.83 -18.62 -2.64
C VAL A 167 -19.72 -19.75 -3.14
N GLU A 168 -20.54 -20.32 -2.28
CA GLU A 168 -21.58 -21.29 -2.58
C GLU A 168 -22.72 -20.63 -3.34
N ALA A 169 -23.17 -19.44 -2.93
CA ALA A 169 -24.10 -18.62 -3.72
C ALA A 169 -23.55 -18.29 -5.11
N LEU A 170 -22.24 -18.06 -5.23
CA LEU A 170 -21.55 -17.88 -6.52
C LEU A 170 -21.53 -19.16 -7.36
N LYS A 171 -21.26 -20.32 -6.78
CA LYS A 171 -21.26 -21.61 -7.50
C LYS A 171 -22.65 -22.03 -7.95
N HIS A 172 -23.68 -21.72 -7.15
CA HIS A 172 -25.07 -22.06 -7.44
C HIS A 172 -25.82 -20.99 -8.24
N ASP A 173 -25.17 -19.88 -8.64
CA ASP A 173 -25.86 -18.81 -9.37
C ASP A 173 -26.19 -19.16 -10.83
N GLY A 174 -25.47 -20.10 -11.45
CA GLY A 174 -25.65 -20.48 -12.87
C GLY A 174 -25.40 -19.35 -13.87
N LEU A 175 -24.81 -18.23 -13.46
CA LEU A 175 -24.70 -16.99 -14.24
C LEU A 175 -23.33 -16.82 -14.92
N GLU A 176 -22.53 -17.89 -14.99
CA GLU A 176 -21.14 -17.84 -15.47
C GLU A 176 -20.99 -17.24 -16.87
N LYS A 177 -21.98 -17.43 -17.74
CA LYS A 177 -21.98 -16.94 -19.12
C LYS A 177 -22.56 -15.53 -19.29
N ARG A 178 -23.24 -14.98 -18.29
CA ARG A 178 -24.03 -13.74 -18.44
C ARG A 178 -23.41 -12.51 -17.76
N TRP A 179 -22.62 -12.71 -16.71
CA TRP A 179 -22.04 -11.62 -15.92
C TRP A 179 -20.55 -11.85 -15.63
N THR A 180 -19.79 -10.75 -15.53
CA THR A 180 -18.39 -10.82 -15.10
C THR A 180 -18.29 -11.33 -13.66
N LEU A 181 -17.19 -11.99 -13.34
CA LEU A 181 -16.94 -12.55 -12.00
C LEU A 181 -17.09 -11.50 -10.88
N GLY A 182 -16.66 -10.25 -11.12
CA GLY A 182 -16.79 -9.17 -10.12
C GLY A 182 -18.24 -8.83 -9.81
N LEU A 183 -19.11 -8.73 -10.82
CA LEU A 183 -20.54 -8.44 -10.62
C LEU A 183 -21.27 -9.60 -9.93
N ARG A 184 -20.88 -10.84 -10.23
CA ARG A 184 -21.37 -12.02 -9.51
C ARG A 184 -20.99 -11.98 -8.03
N VAL A 185 -19.74 -11.62 -7.72
CA VAL A 185 -19.25 -11.47 -6.34
C VAL A 185 -19.99 -10.37 -5.60
N ILE A 186 -20.18 -9.20 -6.20
CA ILE A 186 -20.95 -8.10 -5.62
C ILE A 186 -22.37 -8.55 -5.27
N ARG A 187 -23.05 -9.22 -6.21
CA ARG A 187 -24.40 -9.73 -5.98
C ARG A 187 -24.46 -10.79 -4.89
N ALA A 188 -23.47 -11.68 -4.83
CA ALA A 188 -23.40 -12.73 -3.82
C ALA A 188 -23.16 -12.13 -2.42
N ILE A 189 -22.28 -11.13 -2.30
CA ILE A 189 -22.09 -10.40 -1.03
C ILE A 189 -23.39 -9.71 -0.60
N TYR A 190 -24.04 -9.00 -1.52
CA TYR A 190 -25.29 -8.29 -1.22
C TYR A 190 -26.41 -9.25 -0.79
N LYS A 191 -26.56 -10.40 -1.44
CA LYS A 191 -27.58 -11.40 -1.08
C LYS A 191 -27.36 -12.03 0.30
N VAL A 192 -26.10 -12.17 0.72
CA VAL A 192 -25.76 -12.93 1.94
C VAL A 192 -25.58 -12.01 3.16
N ASP A 193 -24.92 -10.86 3.00
CA ASP A 193 -24.55 -9.93 4.09
C ASP A 193 -25.22 -8.55 3.95
N GLY A 194 -25.91 -8.26 2.84
CA GLY A 194 -26.39 -6.92 2.53
C GLY A 194 -25.24 -5.91 2.35
N ILE A 195 -25.52 -4.65 2.65
CA ILE A 195 -24.58 -3.54 2.44
C ILE A 195 -23.42 -3.58 3.44
N LEU A 196 -23.68 -4.03 4.68
CA LEU A 196 -22.65 -4.11 5.73
C LEU A 196 -21.56 -5.14 5.42
N GLY A 197 -21.83 -6.12 4.55
CA GLY A 197 -20.82 -7.07 4.06
C GLY A 197 -19.66 -6.40 3.34
N PHE A 198 -19.91 -5.32 2.61
CA PHE A 198 -18.90 -4.56 1.87
C PHE A 198 -17.98 -3.72 2.75
N TYR A 199 -18.34 -3.51 4.01
CA TYR A 199 -17.54 -2.74 4.97
C TYR A 199 -16.94 -3.62 6.06
N ARG A 200 -17.07 -4.95 5.93
CA ARG A 200 -16.58 -5.89 6.92
C ARG A 200 -15.05 -5.85 6.99
N GLY A 201 -14.51 -5.49 8.14
CA GLY A 201 -13.07 -5.28 8.29
C GLY A 201 -12.59 -3.87 7.92
N PHE A 202 -13.49 -2.89 7.79
CA PHE A 202 -13.12 -1.47 7.67
C PHE A 202 -12.20 -1.05 8.84
N PHE A 203 -12.63 -1.28 10.09
CA PHE A 203 -11.84 -0.89 11.26
C PHE A 203 -10.50 -1.63 11.36
N SER A 204 -10.43 -2.91 10.98
CA SER A 204 -9.16 -3.64 10.95
C SER A 204 -8.24 -3.16 9.82
N SER A 205 -8.81 -2.64 8.72
CA SER A 205 -8.04 -1.99 7.66
C SER A 205 -7.44 -0.68 8.17
N VAL A 206 -8.23 0.20 8.79
CA VAL A 206 -7.72 1.46 9.37
C VAL A 206 -6.63 1.20 10.41
N LEU A 207 -6.87 0.25 11.33
CA LEU A 207 -5.91 -0.14 12.37
C LEU A 207 -4.60 -0.69 11.79
N LEU A 208 -4.61 -1.23 10.58
CA LEU A 208 -3.43 -1.70 9.88
C LEU A 208 -2.69 -0.56 9.15
N TYR A 209 -3.43 0.22 8.36
CA TYR A 209 -2.83 1.19 7.43
C TYR A 209 -2.17 2.36 8.15
N ILE A 210 -2.75 2.85 9.26
CA ILE A 210 -2.19 3.97 10.01
C ILE A 210 -0.81 3.59 10.60
N PRO A 211 -0.66 2.53 11.42
CA PRO A 211 0.66 2.12 11.93
C PRO A 211 1.63 1.72 10.82
N SER A 212 1.15 1.06 9.76
CA SER A 212 2.02 0.67 8.64
C SER A 212 2.64 1.87 7.97
N SER A 213 1.88 2.96 7.77
CA SER A 213 2.36 4.17 7.13
C SER A 213 3.34 4.93 8.03
N MET A 214 3.06 5.00 9.34
CA MET A 214 3.96 5.64 10.31
C MET A 214 5.32 4.94 10.37
N VAL A 215 5.32 3.61 10.47
CA VAL A 215 6.57 2.82 10.48
C VAL A 215 7.31 2.97 9.16
N PHE A 216 6.60 2.89 8.02
CA PHE A 216 7.21 3.04 6.70
C PHE A 216 7.97 4.36 6.55
N TRP A 217 7.30 5.50 6.80
CA TRP A 217 7.92 6.81 6.62
C TRP A 217 9.04 7.07 7.63
N SER A 218 8.87 6.66 8.89
CA SER A 218 9.91 6.77 9.91
C SER A 218 11.16 5.98 9.52
N THR A 219 11.00 4.71 9.13
CA THR A 219 12.13 3.88 8.69
C THR A 219 12.75 4.42 7.41
N TYR A 220 11.94 4.88 6.45
CA TYR A 220 12.42 5.45 5.19
C TYR A 220 13.39 6.61 5.44
N TYR A 221 13.01 7.62 6.25
CA TYR A 221 13.87 8.78 6.48
C TYR A 221 15.13 8.44 7.27
N ASN A 222 15.04 7.57 8.28
CA ASN A 222 16.21 7.14 9.06
C ASN A 222 17.20 6.36 8.19
N VAL A 223 16.71 5.40 7.39
CA VAL A 223 17.56 4.59 6.50
C VAL A 223 18.17 5.47 5.42
N LEU A 224 17.41 6.39 4.84
CA LEU A 224 17.92 7.33 3.84
C LEU A 224 19.03 8.21 4.40
N GLY A 225 18.85 8.73 5.62
CA GLY A 225 19.87 9.53 6.32
C GLY A 225 21.16 8.73 6.55
N VAL A 226 21.04 7.50 7.07
CA VAL A 226 22.20 6.61 7.30
C VAL A 226 22.91 6.26 6.00
N LEU A 227 22.18 5.88 4.95
CA LEU A 227 22.79 5.52 3.67
C LEU A 227 23.49 6.70 3.00
N THR A 228 22.92 7.90 3.12
CA THR A 228 23.52 9.12 2.58
C THR A 228 24.81 9.47 3.35
N ALA A 229 24.80 9.35 4.68
CA ALA A 229 25.98 9.56 5.51
C ALA A 229 27.11 8.57 5.16
N ILE A 230 26.79 7.28 5.03
CA ILE A 230 27.76 6.25 4.64
C ILE A 230 28.34 6.57 3.26
N THR A 231 27.51 6.94 2.29
CA THR A 231 27.97 7.27 0.92
C THR A 231 28.88 8.50 0.92
N ALA A 232 28.59 9.50 1.77
CA ALA A 232 29.45 10.67 1.93
C ALA A 232 30.82 10.32 2.53
N ASP A 233 30.85 9.46 3.56
CA ASP A 233 32.09 9.00 4.20
C ASP A 233 32.98 8.19 3.25
N PHE A 234 32.38 7.30 2.45
CA PHE A 234 33.12 6.54 1.42
C PHE A 234 33.71 7.45 0.34
N SER A 235 32.96 8.47 -0.11
CA SER A 235 33.42 9.43 -1.11
C SER A 235 34.60 10.28 -0.60
N HIS A 236 34.62 10.58 0.70
CA HIS A 236 35.75 11.26 1.35
C HIS A 236 37.00 10.39 1.45
N SER A 237 36.86 9.06 1.57
CA SER A 237 37.99 8.12 1.67
C SER A 237 38.67 7.83 0.33
N GLU A 238 37.98 7.99 -0.81
CA GLU A 238 38.54 7.71 -2.15
C GLU A 238 39.21 8.92 -2.83
N GLY A 239 39.34 10.07 -2.15
CA GLY A 239 40.07 11.23 -2.69
C GLY A 239 39.40 11.89 -3.90
N ALA A 240 38.09 11.66 -4.12
CA ALA A 240 37.33 12.28 -5.19
C ALA A 240 37.30 13.82 -5.02
N PRO A 241 37.40 14.61 -6.11
CA PRO A 241 37.39 16.06 -6.02
C PRO A 241 36.07 16.55 -5.38
N ARG A 242 36.17 17.61 -4.57
CA ARG A 242 35.04 18.26 -3.88
C ARG A 242 33.97 18.71 -4.88
N SER A 243 33.04 17.82 -5.23
CA SER A 243 31.74 18.22 -5.75
C SER A 243 30.97 18.85 -4.58
N PRO A 244 30.38 20.05 -4.75
CA PRO A 244 29.61 20.66 -3.68
C PRO A 244 28.34 19.83 -3.49
N SER A 245 28.26 19.14 -2.36
CA SER A 245 27.22 18.20 -1.88
C SER A 245 27.34 16.73 -2.34
N PRO A 246 27.32 15.75 -1.40
CA PRO A 246 27.30 14.29 -1.67
C PRO A 246 25.98 13.78 -2.27
N THR A 247 25.16 14.70 -2.78
CA THR A 247 23.81 14.53 -3.29
C THR A 247 23.69 15.09 -4.72
N ALA A 248 24.81 15.15 -5.45
CA ALA A 248 24.85 15.61 -6.84
C ALA A 248 24.95 14.46 -7.85
N ASP A 249 25.21 13.23 -7.39
CA ASP A 249 25.38 12.06 -8.24
C ASP A 249 24.12 11.19 -8.20
N GLY A 250 23.71 10.63 -9.35
CA GLY A 250 22.51 9.80 -9.55
C GLY A 250 22.35 8.56 -8.65
N ASN A 251 23.16 8.43 -7.61
CA ASN A 251 23.03 7.51 -6.49
C ASN A 251 21.83 7.84 -5.58
N LEU A 252 21.39 9.10 -5.45
CA LEU A 252 20.27 9.44 -4.56
C LEU A 252 18.99 8.68 -4.92
N LEU A 253 18.70 8.50 -6.22
CA LEU A 253 17.57 7.69 -6.68
C LEU A 253 17.65 6.26 -6.14
N LYS A 254 18.84 5.66 -6.21
CA LYS A 254 19.08 4.29 -5.75
C LYS A 254 18.96 4.20 -4.23
N LEU A 255 19.49 5.19 -3.51
CA LEU A 255 19.39 5.26 -2.05
C LEU A 255 17.94 5.45 -1.59
N GLN A 256 17.16 6.29 -2.26
CA GLN A 256 15.73 6.46 -2.00
C GLN A 256 14.96 5.18 -2.27
N ALA A 257 15.20 4.52 -3.41
CA ALA A 257 14.56 3.25 -3.74
C ALA A 257 14.91 2.15 -2.72
N LEU A 258 16.18 2.03 -2.33
CA LEU A 258 16.64 1.07 -1.31
C LEU A 258 16.01 1.34 0.06
N SER A 259 15.97 2.62 0.47
CA SER A 259 15.32 3.06 1.71
C SER A 259 13.83 2.74 1.71
N GLY A 260 13.16 2.94 0.57
CA GLY A 260 11.77 2.55 0.36
C GLY A 260 11.57 1.04 0.49
N GLY A 261 12.45 0.24 -0.10
CA GLY A 261 12.43 -1.22 0.03
C GLY A 261 12.58 -1.69 1.48
N ILE A 262 13.57 -1.16 2.21
CA ILE A 262 13.82 -1.48 3.63
C ILE A 262 12.64 -1.03 4.51
N GLY A 263 12.13 0.18 4.29
CA GLY A 263 10.94 0.69 4.99
C GLY A 263 9.72 -0.20 4.77
N GLY A 264 9.51 -0.70 3.55
CA GLY A 264 8.44 -1.65 3.23
C GLY A 264 8.56 -2.99 3.98
N VAL A 265 9.78 -3.49 4.15
CA VAL A 265 10.07 -4.72 4.92
C VAL A 265 9.84 -4.50 6.42
N PHE A 266 10.34 -3.41 6.98
CA PHE A 266 10.14 -3.09 8.40
C PHE A 266 8.67 -2.87 8.74
N ALA A 267 7.94 -2.13 7.90
CA ALA A 267 6.50 -1.95 8.06
C ALA A 267 5.76 -3.30 8.00
N ALA A 268 6.18 -4.22 7.12
CA ALA A 268 5.63 -5.57 7.04
C ALA A 268 5.88 -6.40 8.31
N ILE A 269 7.05 -6.30 8.93
CA ILE A 269 7.38 -6.99 10.18
C ILE A 269 6.52 -6.47 11.33
N CYS A 270 6.52 -5.16 11.56
CA CYS A 270 5.82 -4.56 12.69
C CYS A 270 4.29 -4.75 12.61
N THR A 271 3.73 -4.78 11.40
CA THR A 271 2.27 -4.84 11.23
C THR A 271 1.73 -6.21 10.84
N ASN A 272 2.57 -7.26 10.84
CA ASN A 272 2.15 -8.60 10.39
C ASN A 272 0.92 -9.15 11.14
N PRO A 273 0.84 -9.03 12.48
CA PRO A 273 -0.34 -9.49 13.22
C PRO A 273 -1.64 -8.78 12.80
N LEU A 274 -1.55 -7.48 12.53
CA LEU A 274 -2.70 -6.66 12.12
C LEU A 274 -3.19 -7.04 10.72
N GLU A 275 -2.27 -7.38 9.82
CA GLU A 275 -2.61 -7.86 8.48
C GLU A 275 -3.31 -9.21 8.53
N VAL A 276 -2.77 -10.16 9.31
CA VAL A 276 -3.40 -11.47 9.51
C VAL A 276 -4.80 -11.30 10.10
N LEU A 277 -4.98 -10.42 11.09
CA LEU A 277 -6.29 -10.10 11.65
C LEU A 277 -7.25 -9.53 10.60
N ARG A 278 -6.79 -8.53 9.82
CA ARG A 278 -7.58 -7.89 8.76
C ARG A 278 -8.08 -8.91 7.74
N ILE A 279 -7.16 -9.67 7.15
CA ILE A 279 -7.44 -10.66 6.11
C ILE A 279 -8.41 -11.73 6.62
N ARG A 280 -8.25 -12.18 7.87
CA ARG A 280 -9.16 -13.15 8.49
C ARG A 280 -10.56 -12.59 8.74
N ILE A 281 -10.69 -11.33 9.17
CA ILE A 281 -12.00 -10.71 9.37
C ILE A 281 -12.72 -10.53 8.03
N GLN A 282 -12.01 -10.08 6.99
CA GLN A 282 -12.56 -9.85 5.66
C GLN A 282 -13.03 -11.16 5.00
N VAL A 283 -12.26 -12.24 5.15
CA VAL A 283 -12.57 -13.51 4.45
C VAL A 283 -13.29 -14.54 5.32
N HIS A 284 -12.94 -14.70 6.61
CA HIS A 284 -13.65 -15.63 7.50
C HIS A 284 -14.88 -15.04 8.17
N ARG A 285 -15.20 -13.76 7.93
CA ARG A 285 -16.46 -13.13 8.33
C ARG A 285 -16.79 -13.28 9.82
N THR A 286 -15.79 -13.30 10.69
CA THR A 286 -15.95 -13.40 12.16
C THR A 286 -15.95 -12.03 12.83
N GLY A 287 -16.60 -11.92 13.99
CA GLY A 287 -16.48 -10.73 14.84
C GLY A 287 -15.03 -10.50 15.29
N TYR A 288 -14.68 -9.25 15.60
CA TYR A 288 -13.32 -8.85 15.98
C TYR A 288 -12.80 -9.67 17.18
N VAL A 289 -13.58 -9.72 18.26
CA VAL A 289 -13.24 -10.45 19.50
C VAL A 289 -13.07 -11.95 19.25
N GLU A 290 -14.00 -12.55 18.51
CA GLU A 290 -13.95 -13.98 18.19
C GLU A 290 -12.76 -14.33 17.30
N THR A 291 -12.43 -13.47 16.34
CA THR A 291 -11.26 -13.67 15.47
C THR A 291 -9.97 -13.61 16.28
N PHE A 292 -9.85 -12.61 17.16
CA PHE A 292 -8.68 -12.45 18.03
C PHE A 292 -8.53 -13.62 19.00
N ARG A 293 -9.62 -14.03 19.66
CA ARG A 293 -9.63 -15.22 20.54
C ARG A 293 -9.19 -16.47 19.80
N ARG A 294 -9.71 -16.72 18.59
CA ARG A 294 -9.31 -17.89 17.79
C ARG A 294 -7.85 -17.82 17.38
N LEU A 295 -7.35 -16.66 16.95
CA LEU A 295 -5.94 -16.46 16.62
C LEU A 295 -5.05 -16.79 17.81
N TRP A 296 -5.40 -16.26 18.98
CA TRP A 296 -4.63 -16.48 20.20
C TRP A 296 -4.64 -17.94 20.64
N VAL A 297 -5.81 -18.59 20.65
CA VAL A 297 -5.97 -19.97 21.14
C VAL A 297 -5.42 -21.01 20.16
N TYR A 298 -5.66 -20.85 18.85
CA TYR A 298 -5.29 -21.87 17.85
C TYR A 298 -3.93 -21.65 17.20
N GLU A 299 -3.46 -20.40 17.10
CA GLU A 299 -2.19 -20.07 16.42
C GLU A 299 -1.11 -19.52 17.38
N GLY A 300 -1.50 -18.94 18.51
CA GLY A 300 -0.59 -18.43 19.53
C GLY A 300 0.45 -17.47 18.95
N THR A 301 1.73 -17.72 19.20
CA THR A 301 2.85 -16.89 18.71
C THR A 301 3.13 -17.04 17.22
N ARG A 302 2.60 -18.07 16.55
CA ARG A 302 2.79 -18.25 15.10
C ARG A 302 2.09 -17.17 14.28
N VAL A 303 1.16 -16.42 14.87
CA VAL A 303 0.50 -15.27 14.22
C VAL A 303 1.52 -14.21 13.78
N PHE A 304 2.60 -14.03 14.55
CA PHE A 304 3.63 -13.03 14.24
C PHE A 304 4.47 -13.39 13.02
N THR A 305 4.68 -14.69 12.76
CA THR A 305 5.57 -15.17 11.68
C THR A 305 4.82 -15.72 10.48
N LYS A 306 3.54 -16.07 10.63
CA LYS A 306 2.72 -16.63 9.55
C LYS A 306 2.52 -15.59 8.44
N GLY A 307 2.88 -15.99 7.22
CA GLY A 307 2.79 -15.12 6.05
C GLY A 307 3.81 -13.96 6.03
N LEU A 308 4.73 -13.91 6.99
CA LEU A 308 5.69 -12.80 7.10
C LEU A 308 6.66 -12.78 5.91
N ALA A 309 7.30 -13.90 5.59
CA ALA A 309 8.22 -13.99 4.45
C ALA A 309 7.60 -13.50 3.13
N PRO A 310 6.41 -13.99 2.71
CA PRO A 310 5.80 -13.48 1.49
C PRO A 310 5.40 -12.01 1.55
N ARG A 311 5.07 -11.51 2.75
CA ARG A 311 4.76 -10.10 2.96
C ARG A 311 6.00 -9.22 2.86
N MET A 312 7.13 -9.61 3.45
CA MET A 312 8.39 -8.87 3.38
C MET A 312 8.85 -8.72 1.93
N ILE A 313 8.87 -9.81 1.16
CA ILE A 313 9.28 -9.78 -0.24
C ILE A 313 8.32 -8.89 -1.05
N SER A 314 7.01 -9.10 -0.92
CA SER A 314 6.01 -8.33 -1.67
C SER A 314 6.06 -6.84 -1.33
N ASN A 315 6.10 -6.48 -0.05
CA ASN A 315 6.10 -5.08 0.39
C ASN A 315 7.43 -4.39 0.07
N GLY A 316 8.56 -5.09 0.22
CA GLY A 316 9.88 -4.57 -0.10
C GLY A 316 10.02 -4.27 -1.60
N VAL A 317 9.67 -5.22 -2.46
CA VAL A 317 9.73 -5.03 -3.93
C VAL A 317 8.74 -3.95 -4.38
N TYR A 318 7.51 -3.97 -3.86
CA TYR A 318 6.51 -2.95 -4.18
C TYR A 318 6.98 -1.54 -3.79
N SER A 319 7.53 -1.38 -2.57
CA SER A 319 7.99 -0.08 -2.06
C SER A 319 9.24 0.42 -2.78
N PHE A 320 10.15 -0.49 -3.15
CA PHE A 320 11.31 -0.16 -3.97
C PHE A 320 10.89 0.37 -5.35
N LEU A 321 10.01 -0.36 -6.04
CA LEU A 321 9.56 0.00 -7.38
C LEU A 321 8.72 1.28 -7.40
N ILE A 322 7.86 1.48 -6.40
CA ILE A 322 7.03 2.68 -6.34
C ILE A 322 7.87 3.91 -6.04
N MET A 323 8.89 3.79 -5.18
CA MET A 323 9.81 4.89 -4.90
C MET A 323 10.66 5.22 -6.13
N LEU A 324 11.20 4.20 -6.80
CA LEU A 324 11.94 4.38 -8.06
C LEU A 324 11.06 5.05 -9.12
N GLY A 325 9.83 4.57 -9.31
CA GLY A 325 8.89 5.11 -10.27
C GLY A 325 8.46 6.55 -9.94
N TYR A 326 8.16 6.83 -8.67
CA TYR A 326 7.73 8.16 -8.21
C TYR A 326 8.84 9.20 -8.35
N GLU A 327 10.05 8.85 -7.91
CA GLU A 327 11.21 9.75 -7.99
C GLU A 327 11.60 9.99 -9.46
N THR A 328 11.62 8.95 -10.30
CA THR A 328 11.90 9.09 -11.74
C THR A 328 10.89 10.02 -12.41
N VAL A 329 9.59 9.86 -12.10
CA VAL A 329 8.54 10.75 -12.63
C VAL A 329 8.74 12.18 -12.14
N LYS A 330 9.06 12.38 -10.86
CA LYS A 330 9.39 13.72 -10.34
C LYS A 330 10.54 14.33 -11.13
N ARG A 331 11.65 13.61 -11.35
CA ARG A 331 12.80 14.11 -12.12
C ARG A 331 12.41 14.56 -13.53
N ALA A 332 11.53 13.81 -14.19
CA ALA A 332 11.07 14.11 -15.53
C ALA A 332 10.09 15.30 -15.62
N CYS A 333 9.43 15.66 -14.50
CA CYS A 333 8.38 16.67 -14.45
C CYS A 333 8.81 18.00 -13.81
N VAL A 334 10.05 18.11 -13.34
CA VAL A 334 10.61 19.35 -12.78
C VAL A 334 10.57 20.46 -13.84
N LEU A 335 10.07 21.64 -13.44
CA LEU A 335 10.09 22.82 -14.29
C LEU A 335 11.54 23.25 -14.58
N PRO A 336 11.86 23.68 -15.81
CA PRO A 336 13.23 23.99 -16.21
C PRO A 336 13.88 25.07 -15.33
N GLU A 337 13.08 25.98 -14.77
CA GLU A 337 13.49 27.07 -13.89
C GLU A 337 14.06 26.60 -12.53
N TYR A 338 13.63 25.44 -12.03
CA TYR A 338 14.07 24.86 -10.75
C TYR A 338 15.06 23.71 -10.93
N ARG A 339 15.46 23.41 -12.17
CA ARG A 339 16.31 22.25 -12.48
C ARG A 339 17.72 22.37 -11.90
N GLU A 340 18.22 23.61 -11.78
CA GLU A 340 19.55 23.93 -11.25
C GLU A 340 19.57 24.09 -9.72
N SER A 341 18.41 24.30 -9.08
CA SER A 341 18.29 24.44 -7.63
C SER A 341 17.94 23.12 -6.92
N ILE A 342 17.57 22.08 -7.66
CA ILE A 342 17.18 20.77 -7.12
C ILE A 342 18.38 19.85 -6.97
N VAL A 343 18.44 19.21 -5.80
CA VAL A 343 19.42 18.19 -5.45
C VAL A 343 19.00 16.83 -6.02
N TRP A 344 19.90 16.15 -6.76
CA TRP A 344 19.59 14.97 -7.57
C TRP A 344 20.09 13.64 -7.04
#